data_AF-A0A1Q2H1M7-F1
#
_entry.id   AF-A0A1Q2H1M7-F1
#
_cell.length_a   1.000
_cell.length_b   1.000
_cell.length_c   1.000
_cell.angle_alpha   90.00
_cell.angle_beta   90.00
_cell.angle_gamma   90.00
#
_symmetry.space_group_name_H-M   'P 1'
#
loop_
_entity.id
_entity.type
_entity.pdbx_description
1 polymer ?
#
loop_
_entity_poly.entity_id
_entity_poly.type
_entity_poly.pdbx_seq_one_letter_code
_entity_poly.pdbx_strand_id
1 'polypeptide(L)'
;MHPTCKNCNYQRQDSDLAPEYECPKCGIVYAKADKYIEKKAEIVRKEKVEKERKRKEQARKKVIIKSYIGKQDKANSLFQADSVKMAENNYYPKTQNWSQGQYGCGAFLIALALCLLFIGILIFIYMLIVKPDGTLSVTYELKETPDTKTCIKCAETIKAEAVVCRFCHFEYS
;
A
#
# COMPACT_ATOMS: atom_id res chain seq x y z
N MET A 1 -48.39 -12.04 5.72
CA MET A 1 -47.19 -12.09 6.59
C MET A 1 -46.83 -10.65 6.93
N HIS A 2 -47.06 -10.21 8.16
CA HIS A 2 -46.92 -8.79 8.52
C HIS A 2 -45.44 -8.36 8.56
N PRO A 3 -45.03 -7.29 7.87
CA PRO A 3 -43.65 -6.84 7.88
C PRO A 3 -43.24 -6.34 9.26
N THR A 4 -42.08 -6.78 9.73
CA THR A 4 -41.47 -6.22 10.96
C THR A 4 -40.91 -4.84 10.65
N CYS A 5 -41.23 -3.84 11.48
CA CYS A 5 -40.74 -2.48 11.30
C CYS A 5 -39.22 -2.40 11.48
N LYS A 6 -38.47 -1.98 10.45
CA LYS A 6 -37.00 -1.87 10.48
C LYS A 6 -36.45 -0.76 11.41
N ASN A 7 -37.32 0.11 11.94
CA ASN A 7 -36.92 1.19 12.83
C ASN A 7 -37.03 0.81 14.32
N CYS A 8 -38.13 0.15 14.71
CA CYS A 8 -38.41 -0.18 16.12
C CYS A 8 -38.61 -1.68 16.40
N ASN A 9 -38.46 -2.54 15.38
CA ASN A 9 -38.66 -3.99 15.42
C ASN A 9 -40.06 -4.44 15.86
N TYR A 10 -41.07 -3.57 15.78
CA TYR A 10 -42.46 -3.95 16.05
C TYR A 10 -43.00 -4.87 14.96
N GLN A 11 -43.67 -5.95 15.37
CA GLN A 11 -44.38 -6.86 14.50
C GLN A 11 -45.87 -6.52 14.54
N ARG A 12 -46.42 -6.16 13.39
CA ARG A 12 -47.83 -5.75 13.25
C ARG A 12 -48.77 -6.89 13.68
N GLN A 13 -49.83 -6.52 14.38
CA GLN A 13 -50.95 -7.39 14.71
C GLN A 13 -52.17 -7.02 13.87
N ASP A 14 -53.09 -7.97 13.66
CA ASP A 14 -54.32 -7.73 12.88
C ASP A 14 -55.26 -6.72 13.56
N SER A 15 -55.10 -6.48 14.86
CA SER A 15 -55.87 -5.51 15.64
C SER A 15 -55.33 -4.07 15.56
N ASP A 16 -54.22 -3.82 14.86
CA ASP A 16 -53.63 -2.48 14.77
C ASP A 16 -54.47 -1.56 13.88
N LEU A 17 -54.84 -0.38 14.40
CA LEU A 17 -55.65 0.62 13.69
C LEU A 17 -54.88 1.48 12.67
N ALA A 18 -53.55 1.40 12.65
CA ALA A 18 -52.72 2.24 11.79
C ALA A 18 -52.74 1.76 10.33
N PRO A 19 -52.67 2.68 9.33
CA PRO A 19 -52.62 2.32 7.92
C PRO A 19 -51.49 1.34 7.58
N GLU A 20 -51.69 0.49 6.57
CA GLU A 20 -50.75 -0.58 6.19
C GLU A 20 -49.35 -0.06 5.81
N TYR A 21 -49.23 1.20 5.39
CA TYR A 21 -47.95 1.83 5.03
C TYR A 21 -47.19 2.47 6.21
N GLU A 22 -47.79 2.56 7.40
CA GLU A 22 -47.24 3.25 8.58
C GLU A 22 -47.16 2.35 9.82
N CYS A 23 -46.03 2.35 10.52
CA CYS A 23 -45.89 1.55 11.73
C CYS A 23 -46.72 2.12 12.91
N PRO A 24 -47.61 1.35 13.55
CA PRO A 24 -48.46 1.83 14.65
C PRO A 24 -47.66 2.22 15.90
N LYS A 25 -46.47 1.62 16.11
CA LYS A 25 -45.64 1.89 17.30
C LYS A 25 -44.79 3.14 17.18
N CYS A 26 -44.22 3.42 16.01
CA CYS A 26 -43.25 4.50 15.82
C CYS A 26 -43.60 5.51 14.72
N GLY A 27 -44.76 5.38 14.07
CA GLY A 27 -45.26 6.31 13.05
C GLY A 27 -44.43 6.39 11.77
N ILE A 28 -43.53 5.43 11.53
CA ILE A 28 -42.66 5.49 10.36
C ILE A 28 -43.38 4.98 9.12
N VAL A 29 -43.32 5.74 8.04
CA VAL A 29 -43.79 5.31 6.72
C VAL A 29 -42.73 4.38 6.11
N TYR A 30 -43.09 3.13 5.84
CA TYR A 30 -42.13 2.11 5.40
C TYR A 30 -41.38 2.49 4.12
N ALA A 31 -42.06 3.06 3.13
CA ALA A 31 -41.44 3.52 1.89
C ALA A 31 -40.36 4.60 2.11
N LYS A 32 -40.52 5.45 3.14
CA LYS A 32 -39.51 6.47 3.50
C LYS A 32 -38.35 5.82 4.27
N ALA A 33 -38.65 4.87 5.16
CA ALA A 33 -37.64 4.14 5.93
C ALA A 33 -36.72 3.34 5.00
N ASP A 34 -37.28 2.61 4.03
CA ASP A 34 -36.52 1.79 3.09
C ASP A 34 -35.57 2.64 2.24
N LYS A 35 -36.07 3.73 1.65
CA LYS A 35 -35.24 4.69 0.89
C LYS A 35 -34.12 5.29 1.74
N TYR A 36 -34.40 5.61 3.00
CA TYR A 36 -33.38 6.13 3.92
C TYR A 36 -32.31 5.08 4.22
N ILE A 37 -32.73 3.83 4.49
CA ILE A 37 -31.83 2.71 4.76
C ILE A 37 -30.94 2.42 3.55
N GLU A 38 -31.51 2.38 2.34
CA GLU A 38 -30.77 2.18 1.09
C GLU A 38 -29.74 3.28 0.86
N LYS A 39 -30.16 4.55 0.98
CA LYS A 39 -29.25 5.70 0.83
C LYS A 39 -28.14 5.68 1.87
N LYS A 40 -28.47 5.36 3.13
CA LYS A 40 -27.49 5.24 4.22
C LYS A 40 -26.50 4.10 3.94
N ALA A 41 -26.98 2.95 3.47
CA ALA A 41 -26.12 1.83 3.10
C ALA A 41 -25.19 2.18 1.94
N GLU A 42 -25.66 2.93 0.95
CA GLU A 42 -24.84 3.41 -0.17
C GLU A 42 -23.72 4.36 0.31
N ILE A 43 -24.05 5.33 1.17
CA ILE A 43 -23.06 6.26 1.74
C ILE A 43 -21.97 5.49 2.49
N VAL A 44 -22.36 4.57 3.38
CA VAL A 44 -21.41 3.76 4.15
C VAL A 44 -20.51 2.92 3.23
N ARG A 45 -21.06 2.39 2.13
CA ARG A 45 -20.25 1.67 1.12
C ARG A 45 -19.25 2.60 0.45
N LYS A 46 -19.66 3.80 0.02
CA LYS A 46 -18.76 4.79 -0.60
C LYS A 46 -17.65 5.24 0.34
N GLU A 47 -17.97 5.52 1.60
CA GLU A 47 -16.99 5.90 2.63
C GLU A 47 -15.96 4.79 2.88
N LYS A 48 -16.39 3.53 2.95
CA LYS A 48 -15.49 2.38 3.11
C LYS A 48 -14.52 2.27 1.92
N VAL A 49 -15.02 2.37 0.69
CA VAL A 49 -14.21 2.32 -0.52
C VAL A 49 -13.21 3.47 -0.56
N GLU A 50 -13.63 4.69 -0.20
CA GLU A 50 -12.74 5.85 -0.17
C GLU A 50 -11.65 5.71 0.89
N LYS A 51 -12.01 5.25 2.10
CA LYS A 51 -11.06 4.99 3.19
C LYS A 51 -10.01 3.94 2.78
N GLU A 52 -10.43 2.88 2.10
CA GLU A 52 -9.52 1.86 1.60
C GLU A 52 -8.59 2.42 0.52
N ARG A 53 -9.11 3.22 -0.41
CA ARG A 53 -8.31 3.90 -1.44
C ARG A 53 -7.24 4.79 -0.80
N LYS A 54 -7.62 5.62 0.18
CA LYS A 54 -6.70 6.51 0.92
C LYS A 54 -5.61 5.70 1.64
N ARG A 55 -5.96 4.59 2.29
CA ARG A 55 -5.00 3.69 2.94
C ARG A 55 -4.02 3.07 1.93
N LYS A 56 -4.51 2.59 0.78
CA LYS A 56 -3.68 2.02 -0.29
C LYS A 56 -2.75 3.07 -0.90
N GLU A 57 -3.23 4.28 -1.11
CA GLU A 57 -2.42 5.40 -1.60
C GLU A 57 -1.32 5.78 -0.61
N GLN A 58 -1.64 5.89 0.69
CA GLN A 58 -0.66 6.13 1.74
C GLN A 58 0.38 5.00 1.81
N ALA A 59 -0.04 3.75 1.71
CA ALA A 59 0.88 2.60 1.68
C ALA A 59 1.81 2.66 0.45
N ARG A 60 1.29 3.06 -0.72
CA ARG A 60 2.11 3.28 -1.93
C ARG A 60 3.10 4.42 -1.76
N LYS A 61 2.74 5.51 -1.08
CA LYS A 61 3.68 6.61 -0.79
C LYS A 61 4.82 6.19 0.14
N LYS A 62 4.58 5.24 1.05
CA LYS A 62 5.61 4.69 1.94
C LYS A 62 6.60 3.75 1.24
N VAL A 63 6.27 3.24 0.06
CA VAL A 63 7.08 2.24 -0.64
C VAL A 63 7.45 2.74 -2.04
N ILE A 64 8.73 2.98 -2.26
CA ILE A 64 9.26 3.43 -3.56
C ILE A 64 10.08 2.31 -4.17
N ILE A 65 9.80 1.94 -5.42
CA ILE A 65 10.61 0.96 -6.16
C ILE A 65 11.46 1.73 -7.17
N LYS A 66 12.77 1.54 -7.13
CA LYS A 66 13.70 2.06 -8.12
C LYS A 66 14.37 0.93 -8.88
N SER A 67 14.62 1.18 -10.17
CA SER A 67 15.28 0.24 -11.07
C SER A 67 16.54 0.86 -11.63
N TYR A 68 17.65 0.14 -11.55
CA TYR A 68 18.96 0.57 -12.07
C TYR A 68 19.38 -0.38 -13.20
N ILE A 69 19.50 0.15 -14.41
CA ILE A 69 19.79 -0.63 -15.62
C ILE A 69 21.29 -0.59 -15.90
N GLY A 70 21.87 -1.73 -16.27
CA GLY A 70 23.25 -1.83 -16.72
C GLY A 70 23.90 -3.17 -16.39
N LYS A 71 25.22 -3.19 -16.40
CA LYS A 71 26.02 -4.28 -15.80
C LYS A 71 25.87 -4.25 -14.28
N GLN A 72 25.98 -5.42 -13.65
CA GLN A 72 25.76 -5.59 -12.21
C GLN A 72 26.60 -4.62 -11.35
N ASP A 73 27.89 -4.46 -11.65
CA ASP A 73 28.76 -3.57 -10.88
C ASP A 73 28.36 -2.09 -11.00
N LYS A 74 27.96 -1.67 -12.21
CA LYS A 74 27.49 -0.31 -12.47
C LYS A 74 26.14 -0.05 -11.80
N ALA A 75 25.23 -1.03 -11.84
CA ALA A 75 23.93 -0.92 -11.17
C ALA A 75 24.11 -0.83 -9.65
N ASN A 76 25.04 -1.61 -9.08
CA ASN A 76 25.38 -1.56 -7.66
C ASN A 76 25.99 -0.22 -7.25
N SER A 77 26.89 0.36 -8.05
CA SER A 77 27.47 1.66 -7.73
C SER A 77 26.44 2.79 -7.80
N LEU A 78 25.55 2.77 -8.80
CA LEU A 78 24.43 3.70 -8.91
C LEU A 78 23.46 3.55 -7.72
N PHE A 79 23.16 2.31 -7.32
CA PHE A 79 22.35 2.03 -6.14
C PHE A 79 23.00 2.59 -4.87
N GLN A 80 24.29 2.33 -4.63
CA GLN A 80 24.99 2.84 -3.44
C GLN A 80 24.92 4.37 -3.37
N ALA A 81 25.21 5.06 -4.46
CA ALA A 81 25.14 6.53 -4.51
C ALA A 81 23.72 7.07 -4.29
N ASP A 82 22.71 6.41 -4.85
CA ASP A 82 21.31 6.81 -4.70
C ASP A 82 20.76 6.47 -3.31
N SER A 83 21.21 5.38 -2.68
CA SER A 83 20.79 4.96 -1.35
C SER A 83 21.13 6.01 -0.27
N VAL A 84 22.27 6.69 -0.40
CA VAL A 84 22.66 7.80 0.48
C VAL A 84 21.68 8.97 0.34
N LYS A 85 21.32 9.35 -0.89
CA LYS A 85 20.34 10.42 -1.17
C LYS A 85 18.92 10.06 -0.70
N MET A 86 18.56 8.78 -0.81
CA MET A 86 17.28 8.28 -0.30
C MET A 86 17.23 8.29 1.23
N ALA A 87 18.34 8.00 1.90
CA ALA A 87 18.43 8.04 3.35
C ALA A 87 18.21 9.45 3.93
N GLU A 88 18.61 10.51 3.22
CA GLU A 88 18.29 11.92 3.58
C GLU A 88 16.77 12.16 3.66
N ASN A 89 15.99 11.38 2.91
CA ASN A 89 14.53 11.43 2.89
C ASN A 89 13.88 10.33 3.75
N ASN A 90 14.63 9.70 4.66
CA ASN A 90 14.21 8.58 5.51
C ASN A 90 13.77 7.31 4.76
N TYR A 91 14.17 7.15 3.49
CA TYR A 91 13.92 5.94 2.73
C TYR A 91 15.09 4.97 2.85
N TYR A 92 14.81 3.74 3.24
CA TYR A 92 15.82 2.69 3.43
C TYR A 92 15.54 1.48 2.54
N PRO A 93 16.58 0.85 1.96
CA PRO A 93 16.39 -0.31 1.11
C PRO A 93 15.95 -1.52 1.95
N LYS A 94 14.81 -2.12 1.59
CA LYS A 94 14.25 -3.31 2.26
C LYS A 94 14.57 -4.59 1.51
N THR A 95 14.36 -4.57 0.19
CA THR A 95 14.57 -5.73 -0.68
C THR A 95 15.28 -5.31 -1.95
N GLN A 96 16.20 -6.15 -2.40
CA GLN A 96 16.96 -5.98 -3.64
C GLN A 96 16.79 -7.25 -4.47
N ASN A 97 16.56 -7.09 -5.77
CA ASN A 97 16.45 -8.21 -6.69
C ASN A 97 17.18 -7.88 -7.99
N TRP A 98 18.07 -8.78 -8.42
CA TRP A 98 18.78 -8.66 -9.69
C TRP A 98 18.11 -9.53 -10.74
N SER A 99 17.64 -8.91 -11.83
CA SER A 99 17.19 -9.61 -13.02
C SER A 99 18.23 -9.48 -14.11
N GLN A 100 18.84 -10.60 -14.51
CA GLN A 100 19.74 -10.62 -15.66
C GLN A 100 18.97 -10.24 -16.93
N GLY A 101 19.56 -9.39 -17.77
CA GLY A 101 18.98 -9.03 -19.06
C GLY A 101 18.82 -10.27 -19.93
N GLN A 102 17.71 -10.32 -20.67
CA GLN A 102 17.46 -11.39 -21.63
C GLN A 102 17.07 -10.79 -22.97
N TYR A 103 17.51 -11.44 -24.04
CA TYR A 103 17.04 -11.11 -25.38
C TYR A 103 15.55 -11.47 -25.50
N GLY A 104 14.76 -10.54 -26.02
CA GLY A 104 13.34 -10.79 -26.27
C GLY A 104 13.14 -11.87 -27.33
N CYS A 105 11.98 -12.54 -27.30
CA CYS A 105 11.63 -13.60 -28.25
C CYS A 105 11.71 -13.16 -29.72
N GLY A 106 11.45 -11.88 -30.02
CA GLY A 106 11.56 -11.33 -31.38
C GLY A 106 12.98 -11.39 -31.94
N ALA A 107 14.01 -11.14 -31.12
CA ALA A 107 15.40 -11.21 -31.57
C ALA A 107 15.80 -12.65 -31.93
N PHE A 108 15.26 -13.64 -31.21
CA PHE A 108 15.47 -15.06 -31.51
C PHE A 108 14.83 -15.46 -32.85
N LEU A 109 13.60 -15.02 -33.12
CA LEU A 109 12.92 -15.31 -34.40
C LEU A 109 13.64 -14.70 -35.60
N ILE A 110 14.14 -13.46 -35.45
CA ILE A 110 14.94 -12.80 -36.49
C ILE A 110 16.26 -13.55 -36.72
N ALA A 111 16.97 -13.93 -35.66
CA ALA A 111 18.20 -14.71 -35.77
C ALA A 111 17.95 -16.07 -36.46
N LEU A 112 16.84 -16.74 -36.14
CA LEU A 112 16.42 -18.00 -36.75
C LEU A 112 16.09 -17.83 -38.24
N ALA A 113 15.35 -16.79 -38.62
CA ALA A 113 15.04 -16.49 -40.02
C ALA A 113 16.31 -16.20 -40.83
N LEU A 114 17.25 -15.44 -40.27
CA LEU A 114 18.56 -15.14 -40.89
C LEU A 114 19.52 -16.33 -40.87
N CYS A 115 19.22 -17.40 -40.12
CA CYS A 115 20.07 -18.59 -40.00
C CYS A 115 20.20 -19.33 -41.35
N LEU A 116 19.20 -19.21 -42.22
CA LEU A 116 19.24 -19.75 -43.59
C LEU A 116 20.33 -19.12 -44.47
N LEU A 117 20.86 -17.96 -44.06
CA LEU A 117 21.91 -17.23 -44.79
C LEU A 117 23.29 -17.37 -44.15
N PHE A 118 23.50 -18.30 -43.21
CA PHE A 118 24.70 -18.42 -42.33
C PHE A 118 24.96 -17.20 -41.41
N ILE A 119 24.54 -15.99 -41.82
CA ILE A 119 24.63 -14.74 -41.04
C ILE A 119 23.91 -14.87 -39.70
N GLY A 120 22.75 -15.54 -39.68
CA GLY A 120 21.99 -15.77 -38.45
C GLY A 120 22.74 -16.62 -37.43
N ILE A 121 23.60 -17.58 -37.86
CA ILE A 121 24.41 -18.39 -36.94
C ILE A 121 25.42 -17.51 -36.18
N LEU A 122 26.06 -16.55 -36.86
CA LEU A 122 26.99 -15.62 -36.23
C LEU A 122 26.31 -14.69 -35.23
N ILE A 123 25.13 -14.16 -35.59
CA ILE A 123 24.31 -13.34 -34.69
C ILE A 123 23.87 -14.17 -33.47
N PHE A 124 23.50 -15.43 -33.69
CA PHE A 124 23.08 -16.33 -32.62
C PHE A 124 24.21 -16.62 -31.63
N ILE A 125 25.41 -16.94 -32.12
CA ILE A 125 26.61 -17.11 -31.27
C ILE A 125 26.90 -15.83 -30.50
N TYR A 126 26.83 -14.67 -31.15
CA TYR A 126 27.03 -13.38 -30.49
C TYR A 126 26.04 -13.17 -29.32
N MET A 127 24.76 -13.48 -29.52
CA MET A 127 23.73 -13.37 -28.46
C MET A 127 23.93 -14.38 -27.32
N LEU A 128 24.59 -15.51 -27.56
CA LEU A 128 24.93 -16.46 -26.48
C LEU A 128 26.13 -15.98 -25.65
N ILE A 129 27.07 -15.25 -26.25
CA ILE A 129 28.28 -14.74 -25.58
C ILE A 129 27.99 -13.42 -24.87
N VAL A 130 27.35 -12.48 -25.55
CA VAL A 130 27.06 -11.14 -25.03
C VAL A 130 25.67 -11.16 -24.44
N LYS A 131 25.55 -11.17 -23.12
CA LYS A 131 24.24 -10.97 -22.46
C LYS A 131 23.89 -9.49 -22.43
N PRO A 132 22.62 -9.12 -22.64
CA PRO A 132 22.22 -7.73 -22.53
C PRO A 132 22.26 -7.28 -21.07
N ASP A 133 22.27 -5.97 -20.88
CA ASP A 133 22.30 -5.36 -19.55
C ASP A 133 21.12 -5.81 -18.67
N GLY A 134 21.41 -6.07 -17.40
CA GLY A 134 20.42 -6.45 -16.41
C GLY A 134 19.78 -5.24 -15.75
N THR A 135 18.86 -5.51 -14.83
CA THR A 135 18.21 -4.49 -14.02
C THR A 135 18.25 -4.89 -12.55
N LEU A 136 18.77 -4.01 -11.70
CA LEU A 136 18.67 -4.11 -10.25
C LEU A 136 17.41 -3.38 -9.79
N SER A 137 16.48 -4.10 -9.20
CA SER A 137 15.27 -3.51 -8.62
C SER A 137 15.41 -3.45 -7.11
N VAL A 138 15.28 -2.25 -6.54
CA VAL A 138 15.38 -2.00 -5.11
C VAL A 138 14.09 -1.39 -4.61
N THR A 139 13.53 -1.99 -3.56
CA THR A 139 12.37 -1.46 -2.85
C THR A 139 12.85 -0.71 -1.63
N TYR A 140 12.54 0.58 -1.60
CA TYR A 140 12.74 1.46 -0.48
C TYR A 140 11.47 1.58 0.34
N GLU A 141 11.61 1.56 1.66
CA GLU A 141 10.53 1.81 2.60
C GLU A 141 10.85 3.07 3.41
N LEU A 142 9.85 3.94 3.55
CA LEU A 142 9.94 5.11 4.42
C LEU A 142 9.96 4.62 5.88
N LYS A 143 11.09 4.78 6.55
CA LYS A 143 11.17 4.55 7.99
C LYS A 143 10.58 5.77 8.66
N GLU A 144 9.42 5.60 9.27
CA GLU A 144 8.91 6.61 10.20
C GLU A 144 9.97 6.76 11.28
N THR A 145 10.58 7.94 11.36
CA THR A 145 11.32 8.29 12.57
C THR A 145 10.35 8.06 13.71
N PRO A 146 10.71 7.27 14.75
CA PRO A 146 9.83 7.12 15.90
C PRO A 146 9.50 8.54 16.32
N ASP A 147 8.21 8.89 16.24
CA ASP A 147 7.71 10.18 16.65
C ASP A 147 7.89 10.18 18.16
N THR A 148 9.11 10.50 18.60
CA THR A 148 9.44 10.82 19.99
C THR A 148 8.82 12.17 20.29
N LYS A 149 7.49 12.25 20.12
CA LYS A 149 6.69 13.08 20.98
C LYS A 149 6.96 12.54 22.36
N THR A 150 7.90 13.20 23.03
CA THR A 150 8.14 13.08 24.46
C THR A 150 6.81 13.35 25.12
N CYS A 151 6.05 12.28 25.34
CA CYS A 151 4.76 12.39 25.99
C CYS A 151 5.09 12.91 27.39
N ILE A 152 4.65 14.14 27.69
CA ILE A 152 4.90 14.79 28.98
C ILE A 152 4.42 13.91 30.13
N LYS A 153 3.41 13.05 29.88
CA LYS A 153 2.90 12.08 30.85
C LYS A 153 3.77 10.83 31.00
N CYS A 154 4.33 10.30 29.91
CA CYS A 154 5.13 9.07 29.98
C CYS A 154 6.58 9.35 30.41
N ALA A 155 7.18 10.47 30.00
CA ALA A 155 8.50 10.96 30.41
C ALA A 155 9.68 9.95 30.32
N GLU A 156 9.50 8.80 29.67
CA GLU A 156 10.49 7.72 29.63
C GLU A 156 11.77 8.17 28.90
N THR A 157 11.63 8.88 27.79
CA THR A 157 12.76 9.43 27.01
C THR A 157 13.51 10.50 27.81
N ILE A 158 12.77 11.37 28.53
CA ILE A 158 13.37 12.41 29.38
C ILE A 158 14.16 11.77 30.53
N LYS A 159 13.65 10.67 31.13
CA LYS A 159 14.37 9.93 32.17
C LYS A 159 15.60 9.21 31.63
N ALA A 160 15.53 8.67 30.42
CA ALA A 160 16.65 7.96 29.79
C ALA A 160 17.81 8.90 29.40
N GLU A 161 17.50 10.16 29.06
CA GLU A 161 18.50 11.17 28.70
C GLU A 161 18.97 12.02 29.90
N ALA A 162 18.27 11.97 31.04
CA ALA A 162 18.60 12.79 32.20
C ALA A 162 19.79 12.23 32.98
N VAL A 163 20.86 13.04 33.11
CA VAL A 163 22.02 12.75 33.97
C VAL A 163 21.65 12.88 35.47
N VAL A 164 20.78 13.84 35.80
CA VAL A 164 20.38 14.14 37.19
C VAL A 164 18.88 14.33 37.29
N CYS A 165 18.25 13.70 38.30
CA CYS A 165 16.85 13.93 38.61
C CYS A 165 16.62 15.34 39.18
N ARG A 166 15.74 16.14 38.57
CA ARG A 166 15.39 17.48 39.08
C ARG A 166 14.75 17.47 40.48
N PHE A 167 14.03 16.41 40.86
CA PHE A 167 13.26 16.38 42.11
C PHE A 167 14.07 15.90 43.32
N CYS A 168 14.91 14.87 43.14
CA CYS A 168 15.71 14.29 44.23
C CYS A 168 17.22 14.43 44.06
N HIS A 169 17.69 15.03 42.96
CA HIS A 169 19.11 15.21 42.63
C HIS A 169 19.93 13.91 42.59
N PHE A 170 19.26 12.78 42.36
CA PHE A 170 19.92 11.50 42.14
C PHE A 170 20.61 11.50 40.76
N GLU A 171 21.86 11.05 40.72
CA GLU A 171 22.67 10.90 39.51
C GLU A 171 22.46 9.50 38.92
N TYR A 172 21.99 9.45 37.67
CA TYR A 172 21.86 8.19 36.92
C TYR A 172 23.20 7.94 36.22
N SER A 173 24.04 7.10 36.80
CA SER A 173 25.34 6.68 36.24
C SER A 173 25.19 5.54 35.22
#